data_AF-A0AA43A9Y4-F1
#
_entry.id   AF-A0AA43A9Y4-F1
#
_cell.length_a   1.000
_cell.length_b   1.000
_cell.length_c   1.000
_cell.angle_alpha   90.00
_cell.angle_beta   90.00
_cell.angle_gamma   90.00
#
_symmetry.space_group_name_H-M   'P 1'
#
loop_
_entity.id
_entity.type
_entity.pdbx_description
1 polymer ?
#
loop_
_entity_poly.entity_id
_entity_poly.type
_entity_poly.pdbx_seq_one_letter_code
_entity_poly.pdbx_strand_id
1 'polypeptide(L)'
;VYNAKVKRYDYNPELSRSLFAEAGWVDSDDDGVLDKDGERLAFTIVTNQGNDLRSKTAEIIQRRLKEVGVSVEIRVVEWATFLKEFIFPGNFDATILGWSGGPEPDQYNIWHSSKTAPRELNFVKFSNQEVDGLLETGRRTFDQEERKLIYDRFQEILAEEQPYTFLYVGEALPAVANRIRGIEPSPAGISHNFNYWWVPKSEQKYTR
;
A
#
# COMPACT_ATOMS: atom_id res chain seq x y z
N VAL A 1 6.63 -4.19 -14.20
CA VAL A 1 6.10 -5.42 -14.84
C VAL A 1 4.85 -5.85 -14.08
N TYR A 2 3.78 -6.29 -14.76
CA TYR A 2 2.50 -6.64 -14.14
C TYR A 2 2.08 -8.08 -14.50
N ASN A 3 1.62 -8.84 -13.50
CA ASN A 3 1.02 -10.16 -13.67
C ASN A 3 -0.50 -10.09 -13.49
N ALA A 4 -1.25 -10.25 -14.59
CA ALA A 4 -2.71 -10.22 -14.55
C ALA A 4 -3.36 -11.50 -13.97
N LYS A 5 -2.58 -12.57 -13.79
CA LYS A 5 -3.05 -13.91 -13.41
C LYS A 5 -2.95 -14.20 -11.92
N VAL A 6 -2.46 -13.25 -11.12
CA VAL A 6 -2.40 -13.42 -9.67
C VAL A 6 -3.78 -13.71 -9.09
N LYS A 7 -3.81 -14.51 -8.02
CA LYS A 7 -5.04 -14.81 -7.28
C LYS A 7 -5.67 -13.51 -6.79
N ARG A 8 -6.99 -13.40 -6.94
CA ARG A 8 -7.78 -12.26 -6.45
C ARG A 8 -8.76 -12.76 -5.39
N TYR A 9 -9.00 -11.92 -4.40
CA TYR A 9 -9.96 -12.16 -3.34
C TYR A 9 -11.07 -11.14 -3.47
N ASP A 10 -12.19 -11.58 -4.06
CA ASP A 10 -13.37 -10.74 -4.21
C ASP A 10 -14.05 -10.52 -2.85
N TYR A 11 -14.81 -9.44 -2.73
CA TYR A 11 -15.57 -9.13 -1.53
C TYR A 11 -16.62 -10.22 -1.26
N ASN A 12 -16.47 -10.93 -0.14
CA ASN A 12 -17.37 -12.01 0.28
C ASN A 12 -17.45 -12.10 1.82
N PRO A 13 -18.40 -11.39 2.46
CA PRO A 13 -18.58 -11.39 3.91
C PRO A 13 -18.89 -12.77 4.49
N GLU A 14 -19.64 -13.61 3.75
CA GLU A 14 -20.01 -14.95 4.19
C GLU A 14 -18.77 -15.84 4.29
N LEU A 15 -17.91 -15.81 3.27
CA LEU A 15 -16.63 -16.50 3.30
C LEU A 15 -15.73 -15.96 4.42
N SER A 16 -15.70 -14.64 4.64
CA SER A 16 -14.93 -14.04 5.74
C SER A 16 -15.36 -14.59 7.10
N ARG A 17 -16.67 -14.72 7.37
CA ARG A 17 -17.19 -15.31 8.61
C ARG A 17 -16.78 -16.77 8.76
N SER A 18 -16.85 -17.55 7.69
CA SER A 18 -16.39 -18.95 7.70
C SER A 18 -14.89 -19.04 8.01
N LEU A 19 -14.06 -18.20 7.40
CA LEU A 19 -12.62 -18.18 7.65
C LEU A 19 -12.28 -17.78 9.08
N PHE A 20 -13.01 -16.83 9.67
CA PHE A 20 -12.87 -16.49 11.08
C PHE A 20 -13.22 -17.68 11.99
N ALA A 21 -14.36 -18.34 11.74
CA ALA A 21 -14.78 -19.50 12.51
C ALA A 21 -13.80 -20.68 12.38
N GLU A 22 -13.29 -20.96 11.18
CA GLU A 22 -12.25 -21.97 10.93
C GLU A 22 -10.95 -21.65 11.68
N ALA A 23 -10.62 -20.37 11.81
CA ALA A 23 -9.49 -19.89 12.60
C ALA A 23 -9.76 -19.85 14.12
N GLY A 24 -10.97 -20.20 14.57
CA GLY A 24 -11.37 -20.24 15.98
C GLY A 24 -11.86 -18.92 16.56
N TRP A 25 -12.18 -17.93 15.72
CA TRP A 25 -12.78 -16.66 16.12
C TRP A 25 -14.30 -16.77 16.10
N VAL A 26 -14.94 -16.58 17.25
CA VAL A 26 -16.40 -16.64 17.42
C VAL A 26 -16.83 -15.58 18.43
N ASP A 27 -17.98 -14.96 18.22
CA ASP A 27 -18.58 -14.06 19.21
C ASP A 27 -19.06 -14.91 20.40
N SER A 28 -18.34 -14.83 21.52
CA SER A 28 -18.53 -15.72 22.67
C SER A 28 -19.42 -15.13 23.76
N ASP A 29 -19.66 -13.82 23.71
CA ASP A 29 -20.42 -13.05 24.70
C ASP A 29 -21.61 -12.24 24.11
N ASP A 30 -21.90 -12.41 22.82
CA ASP A 30 -23.00 -11.78 22.07
C ASP A 30 -22.89 -10.24 22.02
N ASP A 31 -21.66 -9.70 22.07
CA ASP A 31 -21.39 -8.26 21.97
C ASP A 31 -21.23 -7.76 20.52
N GLY A 32 -21.23 -8.69 19.54
CA GLY A 32 -21.06 -8.43 18.12
C GLY A 32 -19.61 -8.35 17.65
N VAL A 33 -18.63 -8.66 18.51
CA VAL A 33 -17.19 -8.74 18.21
C VAL A 33 -16.73 -10.18 18.41
N LEU A 34 -15.86 -10.65 17.53
CA LEU A 34 -15.32 -12.02 17.60
C LEU A 34 -14.29 -12.13 18.73
N ASP A 35 -14.31 -13.24 19.44
CA ASP A 35 -13.34 -13.60 20.48
C ASP A 35 -12.57 -14.86 20.12
N LYS A 36 -11.35 -14.93 20.65
CA LYS A 36 -10.55 -16.16 20.67
C LYS A 36 -9.62 -16.14 21.89
N ASP A 37 -9.58 -17.24 22.63
CA ASP A 37 -8.71 -17.41 23.80
C ASP A 37 -8.83 -16.28 24.86
N GLY A 38 -10.02 -15.66 24.98
CA GLY A 38 -10.30 -14.56 25.89
C GLY A 38 -9.89 -13.18 25.38
N GLU A 39 -9.45 -13.08 24.12
CA GLU A 39 -9.11 -11.82 23.45
C GLU A 39 -10.16 -11.47 22.40
N ARG A 40 -10.58 -10.20 22.37
CA ARG A 40 -11.46 -9.64 21.35
C ARG A 40 -10.67 -9.33 20.09
N LEU A 41 -11.26 -9.59 18.91
CA LEU A 41 -10.69 -9.23 17.62
C LEU A 41 -10.85 -7.73 17.37
N ALA A 42 -9.98 -6.96 18.01
CA ALA A 42 -9.97 -5.51 17.95
C ALA A 42 -8.57 -4.98 17.62
N PHE A 43 -8.48 -3.98 16.73
CA PHE A 43 -7.21 -3.34 16.40
C PHE A 43 -7.37 -1.90 15.92
N THR A 44 -6.27 -1.16 15.87
CA THR A 44 -6.24 0.23 15.37
C THR A 44 -5.63 0.31 13.98
N ILE A 45 -6.33 0.97 13.05
CA ILE A 45 -5.76 1.45 11.80
C ILE A 45 -5.18 2.85 12.02
N VAL A 46 -3.87 2.99 11.86
CA VAL A 46 -3.20 4.30 11.86
C VAL A 46 -2.94 4.79 10.44
N THR A 47 -3.25 6.06 10.16
CA THR A 47 -2.94 6.72 8.89
C THR A 47 -2.60 8.20 9.09
N ASN A 48 -2.21 8.88 8.02
CA ASN A 48 -1.72 10.25 8.09
C ASN A 48 -2.80 11.31 7.80
N GLN A 49 -2.68 12.43 8.50
CA GLN A 49 -3.46 13.64 8.27
C GLN A 49 -3.17 14.23 6.88
N GLY A 50 -4.16 14.95 6.33
CA GLY A 50 -4.05 15.64 5.04
C GLY A 50 -4.29 14.74 3.82
N ASN A 51 -4.68 13.48 4.04
CA ASN A 51 -5.07 12.56 2.97
C ASN A 51 -6.49 12.01 3.18
N ASP A 52 -7.48 12.79 2.74
CA ASP A 52 -8.91 12.45 2.88
C ASP A 52 -9.27 11.11 2.25
N LEU A 53 -8.59 10.71 1.17
CA LEU A 53 -8.83 9.43 0.52
C LEU A 53 -8.48 8.26 1.45
N ARG A 54 -7.35 8.35 2.17
CA ARG A 54 -6.96 7.32 3.16
C ARG A 54 -7.93 7.29 4.34
N SER A 55 -8.34 8.45 4.85
CA SER A 55 -9.32 8.52 5.95
C SER A 55 -10.67 7.89 5.58
N LYS A 56 -11.23 8.23 4.42
CA LYS A 56 -12.47 7.62 3.93
C LYS A 56 -12.33 6.13 3.67
N THR A 57 -11.16 5.69 3.20
CA THR A 57 -10.89 4.26 3.01
C THR A 57 -10.86 3.53 4.35
N ALA A 58 -10.27 4.11 5.39
CA ALA A 58 -10.27 3.56 6.75
C ALA A 58 -11.71 3.42 7.29
N GLU A 59 -12.57 4.42 7.11
CA GLU A 59 -13.98 4.37 7.54
C GLU A 59 -14.77 3.26 6.82
N ILE A 60 -14.53 3.07 5.52
CA ILE A 60 -15.15 1.97 4.76
C ILE A 60 -14.67 0.62 5.31
N ILE A 61 -13.37 0.46 5.53
CA ILE A 61 -12.78 -0.76 6.08
C ILE A 61 -13.36 -1.05 7.48
N GLN A 62 -13.37 -0.06 8.37
CA GLN A 62 -13.95 -0.17 9.72
C GLN A 62 -15.41 -0.64 9.65
N ARG A 63 -16.23 -0.02 8.80
CA ARG A 63 -17.64 -0.42 8.63
C ARG A 63 -17.78 -1.86 8.13
N ARG A 64 -16.98 -2.26 7.13
CA ARG A 64 -17.05 -3.61 6.54
C ARG A 64 -16.54 -4.69 7.48
N LEU A 65 -15.50 -4.39 8.25
CA LEU A 65 -14.97 -5.29 9.27
C LEU A 65 -15.95 -5.47 10.44
N LYS A 66 -16.66 -4.41 10.82
CA LYS A 66 -17.75 -4.51 11.81
C LYS A 66 -18.86 -5.47 11.37
N GLU A 67 -19.22 -5.52 10.08
CA GLU A 67 -20.25 -6.44 9.54
C GLU A 67 -19.89 -7.94 9.68
N VAL A 68 -18.63 -8.24 9.98
CA VAL A 68 -18.10 -9.60 10.18
C VAL A 68 -17.49 -9.78 11.58
N GLY A 69 -17.81 -8.88 12.53
CA GLY A 69 -17.46 -9.02 13.94
C GLY A 69 -16.05 -8.57 14.31
N VAL A 70 -15.45 -7.66 13.53
CA VAL A 70 -14.12 -7.11 13.83
C VAL A 70 -14.24 -5.66 14.28
N SER A 71 -13.71 -5.33 15.45
CA SER A 71 -13.72 -3.98 16.00
C SER A 71 -12.49 -3.20 15.55
N VAL A 72 -12.69 -2.10 14.83
CA VAL A 72 -11.58 -1.29 14.31
C VAL A 72 -11.67 0.14 14.82
N GLU A 73 -10.58 0.65 15.36
CA GLU A 73 -10.42 2.08 15.67
C GLU A 73 -9.57 2.77 14.60
N ILE A 74 -9.84 4.05 14.33
CA ILE A 74 -9.10 4.83 13.33
C ILE A 74 -8.33 5.93 14.03
N ARG A 75 -7.01 5.97 13.80
CA ARG A 75 -6.13 7.00 14.33
C ARG A 75 -5.46 7.79 13.20
N VAL A 76 -5.81 9.07 13.09
CA VAL A 76 -5.21 9.99 12.11
C VAL A 76 -4.12 10.84 12.80
N VAL A 77 -2.92 10.84 12.23
CA VAL A 77 -1.73 11.47 12.84
C VAL A 77 -1.04 12.38 11.84
N GLU A 78 -0.47 13.51 12.29
CA GLU A 78 0.39 14.36 11.46
C GLU A 78 1.53 13.53 10.82
N TRP A 79 1.92 13.83 9.58
CA TRP A 79 2.81 13.00 8.76
C TRP A 79 4.18 12.69 9.40
N ALA A 80 4.86 13.69 9.94
CA ALA A 80 6.18 13.48 10.55
C ALA A 80 6.06 12.62 11.82
N THR A 81 5.05 12.86 12.65
CA THR A 81 4.74 12.02 13.81
C THR A 81 4.33 10.60 13.40
N PHE A 82 3.50 10.45 12.38
CA PHE A 82 3.06 9.17 11.83
C PHE A 82 4.26 8.29 11.43
N LEU A 83 5.22 8.86 10.68
CA LEU A 83 6.43 8.14 10.30
C LEU A 83 7.30 7.79 11.51
N LYS A 84 7.55 8.75 12.39
CA LYS A 84 8.49 8.60 13.51
C LYS A 84 7.99 7.63 14.57
N GLU A 85 6.71 7.69 14.93
CA GLU A 85 6.15 6.98 16.08
C GLU A 85 5.49 5.64 15.69
N PHE A 86 5.11 5.45 14.42
CA PHE A 86 4.41 4.25 13.96
C PHE A 86 5.21 3.50 12.89
N ILE A 87 5.50 4.12 11.75
CA ILE A 87 6.06 3.39 10.59
C ILE A 87 7.50 2.96 10.81
N PHE A 88 8.40 3.89 11.15
CA PHE A 88 9.82 3.57 11.35
C PHE A 88 10.09 2.57 12.47
N PRO A 89 9.40 2.63 13.64
CA PRO A 89 9.58 1.62 14.69
C PRO A 89 8.71 0.36 14.49
N GLY A 90 7.76 0.34 13.55
CA GLY A 90 6.81 -0.76 13.38
C GLY A 90 5.81 -0.87 14.53
N ASN A 91 5.39 0.25 15.10
CA ASN A 91 4.50 0.34 16.27
C ASN A 91 3.05 0.62 15.83
N PHE A 92 2.43 -0.36 15.16
CA PHE A 92 1.03 -0.29 14.71
C PHE A 92 0.46 -1.71 14.56
N ASP A 93 -0.86 -1.86 14.68
CA ASP A 93 -1.54 -3.11 14.34
C ASP A 93 -1.77 -3.19 12.83
N ALA A 94 -2.37 -2.13 12.27
CA ALA A 94 -2.59 -1.96 10.85
C ALA A 94 -2.33 -0.51 10.42
N THR A 95 -1.95 -0.32 9.16
CA THR A 95 -1.75 1.01 8.59
C THR A 95 -2.27 1.11 7.17
N ILE A 96 -2.86 2.26 6.84
CA ILE A 96 -3.13 2.63 5.44
C ILE A 96 -2.06 3.60 4.99
N LEU A 97 -1.24 3.14 4.07
CA LEU A 97 -0.16 3.90 3.46
C LEU A 97 -0.16 3.68 1.95
N GLY A 98 0.78 4.30 1.24
CA GLY A 98 0.95 4.09 -0.19
C GLY A 98 2.40 4.21 -0.59
N TRP A 99 2.77 3.45 -1.62
CA TRP A 99 4.07 3.51 -2.24
C TRP A 99 4.01 4.37 -3.51
N SER A 100 5.06 5.14 -3.73
CA SER A 100 5.35 5.77 -5.03
C SER A 100 6.64 5.18 -5.56
N GLY A 101 6.63 4.67 -6.78
CA GLY A 101 7.78 4.04 -7.43
C GLY A 101 8.13 4.71 -8.75
N GLY A 102 9.35 4.46 -9.23
CA GLY A 102 9.79 4.82 -10.57
C GLY A 102 9.45 3.72 -11.60
N PRO A 103 9.92 3.86 -12.86
CA PRO A 103 9.72 2.85 -13.89
C PRO A 103 10.50 1.55 -13.63
N GLU A 104 11.50 1.59 -12.76
CA GLU A 104 12.29 0.43 -12.35
C GLU A 104 11.47 -0.49 -11.42
N PRO A 105 11.20 -1.76 -11.80
CA PRO A 105 10.37 -2.67 -11.02
C PRO A 105 11.03 -3.21 -9.75
N ASP A 106 12.29 -2.90 -9.43
CA ASP A 106 12.96 -3.39 -8.22
C ASP A 106 12.15 -3.13 -6.94
N GLN A 107 11.82 -4.23 -6.25
CA GLN A 107 10.98 -4.29 -5.07
C GLN A 107 11.75 -4.68 -3.80
N TYR A 108 13.09 -4.86 -3.90
CA TYR A 108 13.94 -5.40 -2.83
C TYR A 108 13.77 -4.68 -1.49
N ASN A 109 13.79 -3.35 -1.50
CA ASN A 109 13.74 -2.58 -0.25
C ASN A 109 12.44 -2.76 0.53
N ILE A 110 11.32 -3.00 -0.15
CA ILE A 110 9.99 -3.10 0.46
C ILE A 110 9.70 -4.52 0.93
N TRP A 111 10.21 -5.54 0.24
CA TRP A 111 9.73 -6.91 0.39
C TRP A 111 10.78 -7.93 0.82
N HIS A 112 12.07 -7.60 0.73
CA HIS A 112 13.12 -8.52 1.17
C HIS A 112 13.17 -8.61 2.70
N SER A 113 13.37 -9.81 3.25
CA SER A 113 13.35 -10.06 4.71
C SER A 113 14.47 -9.34 5.47
N SER A 114 15.57 -9.02 4.78
CA SER A 114 16.68 -8.21 5.32
C SER A 114 16.36 -6.72 5.52
N LYS A 115 15.16 -6.27 5.13
CA LYS A 115 14.76 -4.85 5.10
C LYS A 115 13.78 -4.47 6.22
N THR A 116 13.89 -5.14 7.36
CA THR A 116 12.93 -5.09 8.47
C THR A 116 13.42 -4.30 9.68
N ALA A 117 14.64 -3.76 9.63
CA ALA A 117 15.19 -2.94 10.70
C ALA A 117 14.48 -1.57 10.79
N PRO A 118 14.61 -0.84 11.91
CA PRO A 118 13.99 0.47 12.04
C PRO A 118 14.36 1.40 10.88
N ARG A 119 13.36 2.09 10.32
CA ARG A 119 13.46 2.98 9.14
C ARG A 119 13.71 2.29 7.79
N GLU A 120 13.77 0.96 7.74
CA GLU A 120 13.71 0.23 6.47
C GLU A 120 12.26 0.10 5.98
N LEU A 121 12.07 -0.32 4.73
CA LEU A 121 10.76 -0.21 4.05
C LEU A 121 9.89 -1.48 4.19
N ASN A 122 10.43 -2.60 4.66
CA ASN A 122 9.66 -3.79 5.03
C ASN A 122 9.18 -3.69 6.49
N PHE A 123 8.37 -2.67 6.76
CA PHE A 123 7.89 -2.38 8.11
C PHE A 123 6.79 -3.34 8.60
N VAL A 124 6.23 -4.17 7.71
CA VAL A 124 5.32 -5.29 8.10
C VAL A 124 6.06 -6.58 8.41
N LYS A 125 7.39 -6.57 8.31
CA LYS A 125 8.25 -7.72 8.64
C LYS A 125 7.91 -8.97 7.84
N PHE A 126 7.45 -8.80 6.61
CA PHE A 126 7.21 -9.91 5.71
C PHE A 126 8.52 -10.66 5.44
N SER A 127 8.48 -11.98 5.49
CA SER A 127 9.66 -12.82 5.31
C SER A 127 9.26 -14.07 4.56
N ASN A 128 9.80 -14.24 3.35
CA ASN A 128 9.59 -15.43 2.54
C ASN A 128 10.88 -15.68 1.74
N GLN A 129 11.48 -16.85 1.94
CA GLN A 129 12.79 -17.19 1.36
C GLN A 129 12.76 -17.28 -0.17
N GLU A 130 11.63 -17.67 -0.76
CA GLU A 130 11.44 -17.69 -2.21
C GLU A 130 11.42 -16.25 -2.74
N VAL A 131 10.69 -15.35 -2.07
CA VAL A 131 10.66 -13.92 -2.42
C VAL A 131 12.04 -13.30 -2.33
N ASP A 132 12.81 -13.58 -1.29
CA ASP A 132 14.19 -13.08 -1.16
C ASP A 132 15.05 -13.49 -2.36
N GLY A 133 15.04 -14.78 -2.70
CA GLY A 133 15.77 -15.32 -3.85
C GLY A 133 15.33 -14.77 -5.20
N LEU A 134 14.01 -14.57 -5.40
CA LEU A 134 13.45 -13.96 -6.60
C LEU A 134 13.89 -12.50 -6.74
N LEU A 135 13.82 -11.71 -5.67
CA LEU A 135 14.22 -10.30 -5.69
C LEU A 135 15.72 -10.14 -5.92
N GLU A 136 16.54 -11.02 -5.34
CA GLU A 136 17.97 -11.06 -5.58
C GLU A 136 18.33 -11.43 -7.02
N THR A 137 17.68 -12.46 -7.56
CA THR A 137 17.91 -12.92 -8.94
C THR A 137 17.42 -11.87 -9.93
N GLY A 138 16.23 -11.31 -9.73
CA GLY A 138 15.64 -10.30 -10.60
C GLY A 138 16.48 -9.03 -10.73
N ARG A 139 17.30 -8.67 -9.72
CA ARG A 139 18.24 -7.54 -9.81
C ARG A 139 19.50 -7.84 -10.63
N ARG A 140 19.80 -9.11 -10.86
CA ARG A 140 20.97 -9.60 -11.62
C ARG A 140 20.59 -10.05 -13.04
N THR A 141 19.30 -10.16 -13.36
CA THR A 141 18.79 -10.54 -14.67
C THR A 141 18.60 -9.32 -15.58
N PHE A 142 19.28 -9.30 -16.72
CA PHE A 142 19.19 -8.20 -17.71
C PHE A 142 18.17 -8.45 -18.82
N ASP A 143 17.93 -9.72 -19.16
CA ASP A 143 16.88 -10.09 -20.12
C ASP A 143 15.50 -9.76 -19.55
N GLN A 144 14.71 -9.02 -20.31
CA GLN A 144 13.45 -8.47 -19.81
C GLN A 144 12.36 -9.53 -19.67
N GLU A 145 12.36 -10.55 -20.53
CA GLU A 145 11.37 -11.64 -20.49
C GLU A 145 11.66 -12.58 -19.33
N GLU A 146 12.92 -12.94 -19.11
CA GLU A 146 13.35 -13.72 -17.94
C GLU A 146 13.08 -12.95 -16.65
N ARG A 147 13.43 -11.65 -16.60
CA ARG A 147 13.18 -10.79 -15.44
C ARG A 147 11.69 -10.66 -15.15
N LYS A 148 10.84 -10.65 -16.19
CA LYS A 148 9.39 -10.64 -16.04
C LYS A 148 8.88 -11.90 -15.36
N LEU A 149 9.33 -13.09 -15.74
CA LEU A 149 8.89 -14.35 -15.11
C LEU A 149 9.20 -14.37 -13.61
N ILE A 150 10.36 -13.84 -13.21
CA ILE A 150 10.77 -13.70 -11.81
C ILE A 150 9.78 -12.81 -11.04
N TYR A 151 9.48 -11.61 -11.57
CA TYR A 151 8.55 -10.69 -10.92
C TYR A 151 7.09 -11.16 -10.95
N ASP A 152 6.71 -11.96 -11.94
CA ASP A 152 5.38 -12.56 -12.02
C ASP A 152 5.18 -13.58 -10.89
N ARG A 153 6.17 -14.45 -10.63
CA ARG A 153 6.16 -15.38 -9.50
C ARG A 153 6.16 -14.66 -8.15
N PHE A 154 6.98 -13.62 -8.02
CA PHE A 154 6.98 -12.77 -6.83
C PHE A 154 5.57 -12.18 -6.55
N GLN A 155 4.88 -11.68 -7.59
CA GLN A 155 3.53 -11.14 -7.44
C GLN A 155 2.49 -12.22 -7.06
N GLU A 156 2.65 -13.45 -7.55
CA GLU A 156 1.80 -14.59 -7.16
C GLU A 156 1.94 -14.90 -5.67
N ILE A 157 3.18 -14.96 -5.16
CA ILE A 157 3.43 -15.21 -3.73
C ILE A 157 2.82 -14.11 -2.87
N LEU A 158 3.01 -12.83 -3.22
CA LEU A 158 2.39 -11.74 -2.48
C LEU A 158 0.86 -11.80 -2.50
N ALA A 159 0.28 -12.22 -3.62
CA ALA A 159 -1.16 -12.41 -3.71
C ALA A 159 -1.62 -13.56 -2.81
N GLU A 160 -0.87 -14.66 -2.69
CA GLU A 160 -1.24 -15.79 -1.85
C GLU A 160 -1.05 -15.50 -0.35
N GLU A 161 0.08 -14.92 0.03
CA GLU A 161 0.48 -14.65 1.42
C GLU A 161 -0.24 -13.45 2.05
N GLN A 162 -0.79 -12.53 1.22
CA GLN A 162 -1.50 -11.32 1.66
C GLN A 162 -0.77 -10.48 2.74
N PRO A 163 0.55 -10.20 2.64
CA PRO A 163 1.23 -9.35 3.62
C PRO A 163 0.69 -7.91 3.61
N TYR A 164 0.12 -7.48 2.49
CA TYR A 164 -0.76 -6.31 2.39
C TYR A 164 -2.11 -6.72 1.79
N THR A 165 -3.17 -6.06 2.25
CA THR A 165 -4.39 -5.90 1.44
C THR A 165 -4.19 -4.74 0.48
N PHE A 166 -3.90 -5.03 -0.80
CA PHE A 166 -3.74 -4.00 -1.83
C PHE A 166 -5.08 -3.36 -2.17
N LEU A 167 -5.22 -2.04 -1.95
CA LEU A 167 -6.50 -1.35 -2.03
C LEU A 167 -6.80 -0.80 -3.44
N TYR A 168 -5.90 -0.01 -4.01
CA TYR A 168 -6.09 0.63 -5.31
C TYR A 168 -4.78 1.18 -5.86
N VAL A 169 -4.75 1.40 -7.18
CA VAL A 169 -3.73 2.24 -7.85
C VAL A 169 -4.34 3.62 -8.03
N GLY A 170 -3.72 4.64 -7.42
CA GLY A 170 -4.21 6.00 -7.51
C GLY A 170 -3.99 6.60 -8.89
N GLU A 171 -5.03 7.16 -9.49
CA GLU A 171 -4.92 7.96 -10.70
C GLU A 171 -4.63 9.43 -10.33
N ALA A 172 -3.82 10.10 -11.15
CA ALA A 172 -3.50 11.51 -10.97
C ALA A 172 -4.17 12.36 -12.06
N LEU A 173 -4.92 13.38 -11.66
CA LEU A 173 -5.49 14.39 -12.56
C LEU A 173 -4.91 15.78 -12.24
N PRO A 174 -3.63 16.02 -12.55
CA PRO A 174 -2.99 17.30 -12.27
C PRO A 174 -3.57 18.43 -13.12
N ALA A 175 -3.86 19.57 -12.48
CA ALA A 175 -4.30 20.78 -13.15
C ALA A 175 -3.16 21.81 -13.21
N VAL A 176 -2.94 22.37 -14.40
CA VAL A 176 -1.89 23.35 -14.69
C VAL A 176 -2.50 24.58 -15.35
N ALA A 177 -1.97 25.75 -15.03
CA ALA A 177 -2.48 26.99 -15.60
C ALA A 177 -2.30 27.01 -17.13
N ASN A 178 -3.33 27.43 -17.86
CA ASN A 178 -3.36 27.56 -19.33
C ASN A 178 -2.28 28.48 -19.92
N ARG A 179 -1.40 29.09 -19.14
CA ARG A 179 -0.24 29.87 -19.62
C ARG A 179 1.07 29.10 -19.65
N ILE A 180 1.11 27.97 -18.96
CA ILE A 180 2.28 27.10 -18.92
C ILE A 180 2.27 26.27 -20.21
N ARG A 181 3.43 26.21 -20.86
CA ARG A 181 3.69 25.54 -22.14
C ARG A 181 4.82 24.53 -21.95
N GLY A 182 4.94 23.58 -22.88
CA GLY A 182 6.00 22.55 -22.86
C GLY A 182 5.73 21.38 -21.92
N ILE A 183 4.48 21.18 -21.49
CA ILE A 183 4.10 20.08 -20.59
C ILE A 183 3.95 18.81 -21.42
N GLU A 184 4.64 17.77 -21.01
CA GLU A 184 4.48 16.42 -21.55
C GLU A 184 3.96 15.53 -20.41
N PRO A 185 2.85 14.81 -20.61
CA PRO A 185 2.42 13.79 -19.65
C PRO A 185 3.33 12.55 -19.73
N SER A 186 3.61 11.93 -18.58
CA SER A 186 4.38 10.69 -18.49
C SER A 186 3.88 9.81 -17.35
N PRO A 187 4.05 8.48 -17.43
CA PRO A 187 3.84 7.58 -16.29
C PRO A 187 4.66 7.95 -15.05
N ALA A 188 5.78 8.65 -15.21
CA ALA A 188 6.58 9.17 -14.09
C ALA A 188 5.97 10.41 -13.40
N GLY A 189 4.77 10.83 -13.82
CA GLY A 189 4.06 11.99 -13.31
C GLY A 189 4.27 13.25 -14.16
N ILE A 190 3.40 14.24 -13.95
CA ILE A 190 3.42 15.49 -14.75
C ILE A 190 4.75 16.24 -14.61
N SER A 191 5.43 16.13 -13.47
CA SER A 191 6.69 16.82 -13.25
C SER A 191 7.89 16.20 -13.98
N HIS A 192 7.74 15.13 -14.76
CA HIS A 192 8.91 14.45 -15.37
C HIS A 192 9.74 15.37 -16.27
N ASN A 193 9.13 16.36 -16.93
CA ASN A 193 9.78 17.29 -17.85
C ASN A 193 9.70 18.75 -17.38
N PHE A 194 9.52 19.00 -16.08
CA PHE A 194 9.26 20.33 -15.51
C PHE A 194 10.31 21.40 -15.89
N ASN A 195 11.56 20.99 -16.13
CA ASN A 195 12.64 21.90 -16.54
C ASN A 195 12.45 22.50 -17.94
N TYR A 196 11.56 21.93 -18.76
CA TYR A 196 11.21 22.44 -20.10
C TYR A 196 9.95 23.29 -20.09
N TRP A 197 9.32 23.47 -18.92
CA TRP A 197 8.12 24.27 -18.81
C TRP A 197 8.44 25.75 -18.91
N TRP A 198 7.63 26.48 -19.65
CA TRP A 198 7.82 27.91 -19.82
C TRP A 198 6.49 28.65 -19.88
N VAL A 199 6.57 29.96 -19.63
CA VAL A 199 5.45 30.89 -19.79
C VAL A 199 5.86 31.94 -20.83
N PRO A 200 5.07 32.16 -21.89
CA PRO A 200 5.34 33.21 -22.87
C PRO A 200 5.58 34.57 -22.18
N LYS A 201 6.54 35.37 -22.65
CA LYS A 201 6.88 36.66 -22.02
C LYS A 201 5.66 37.55 -21.80
N SER A 202 4.71 37.57 -22.76
CA SER A 202 3.45 38.31 -22.67
C SER A 202 2.49 37.84 -21.57
N GLU A 203 2.65 36.62 -21.06
CA GLU A 203 1.79 36.00 -20.04
C GLU A 203 2.49 35.91 -18.65
N GLN A 204 3.72 36.43 -18.53
CA GLN A 204 4.46 36.48 -17.27
C GLN A 204 3.89 37.58 -16.36
N LYS A 205 3.50 37.19 -15.13
CA LYS A 205 2.87 38.10 -14.14
C LYS A 205 3.87 38.88 -13.30
N TYR A 206 5.09 38.37 -13.18
CA TYR A 206 6.15 38.95 -12.37
C TYR A 206 7.39 39.06 -13.23
N THR A 207 7.78 40.28 -13.57
CA THR A 207 9.08 40.57 -14.17
C THR A 207 10.10 40.66 -13.04
N ARG A 208 11.18 39.88 -13.15
CA ARG A 208 12.38 40.10 -12.33
C ARG A 208 13.10 41.36 -12.79
#